data_AF-A0A099S5E0-F1
#
_entry.id   AF-A0A099S5E0-F1
#
_cell.length_a   1.000
_cell.length_b   1.000
_cell.length_c   1.000
_cell.angle_alpha   90.00
_cell.angle_beta   90.00
_cell.angle_gamma   90.00
#
_symmetry.space_group_name_H-M   'P 1'
#
loop_
_entity.id
_entity.type
_entity.pdbx_description
1 polymer ?
#
loop_
_entity_poly.entity_id
_entity_poly.type
_entity_poly.pdbx_seq_one_letter_code
_entity_poly.pdbx_strand_id
1 'polypeptide(L)'
;MKDYLNADEKNQIMVFMSILQIMNGNRGINGPKIITVLEDWNKRGNLTKDEHRNLKAAGTYLTKFCQSVYDRLSDKEKIQIDKRLQKFDFRLVDDYTLQKVYREMGDRMVNAVVPRQLFNKWCEEIMECNCKDCTKDWKECELHQVFEENFVPESTWNKENCRYAYEFIEIKK
;
A
#
# COMPACT_ATOMS: atom_id res chain seq x y z
N MET A 1 4.59 29.00 -8.27
CA MET A 1 5.39 27.76 -8.02
C MET A 1 4.41 26.59 -8.01
N LYS A 2 4.79 25.38 -8.45
CA LYS A 2 3.87 24.23 -8.47
C LYS A 2 3.42 23.85 -7.05
N ASP A 3 2.15 23.50 -6.90
CA ASP A 3 1.47 23.12 -5.64
C ASP A 3 1.25 21.60 -5.51
N TYR A 4 1.89 20.82 -6.38
CA TYR A 4 1.89 19.37 -6.41
C TYR A 4 3.29 18.83 -6.67
N LEU A 5 3.51 17.57 -6.31
CA LEU A 5 4.75 16.84 -6.56
C LEU A 5 4.48 15.61 -7.44
N ASN A 6 5.42 15.27 -8.32
CA ASN A 6 5.39 14.01 -9.04
C ASN A 6 5.75 12.82 -8.10
N ALA A 7 5.69 11.59 -8.61
CA ALA A 7 5.90 10.39 -7.78
C ALA A 7 7.30 10.35 -7.13
N ASP A 8 8.35 10.71 -7.87
CA ASP A 8 9.73 10.67 -7.39
C ASP A 8 9.98 11.79 -6.37
N GLU A 9 9.50 13.00 -6.65
CA GLU A 9 9.56 14.14 -5.73
C GLU A 9 8.81 13.84 -4.42
N LYS A 10 7.65 13.18 -4.51
CA LYS A 10 6.90 12.69 -3.33
C LYS A 10 7.70 11.69 -2.52
N ASN A 11 8.38 10.76 -3.17
CA ASN A 11 9.21 9.78 -2.48
C ASN A 11 10.39 10.46 -1.76
N GLN A 12 11.08 11.37 -2.44
CA GLN A 12 12.19 12.14 -1.87
C GLN A 12 11.75 12.97 -0.66
N ILE A 13 10.63 13.71 -0.76
CA ILE A 13 10.14 14.51 0.36
C ILE A 13 9.73 13.64 1.55
N MET A 14 9.12 12.46 1.30
CA MET A 14 8.78 11.51 2.35
C MET A 14 10.02 10.96 3.05
N VAL A 15 11.10 10.67 2.31
CA VAL A 15 12.38 10.26 2.90
C VAL A 15 12.92 11.37 3.81
N PHE A 16 12.99 12.62 3.35
CA PHE A 16 13.47 13.73 4.16
C PHE A 16 12.61 13.97 5.42
N MET A 17 11.29 13.93 5.28
CA MET A 17 10.37 14.06 6.42
C MET A 17 10.50 12.89 7.39
N SER A 18 10.78 11.67 6.93
CA SER A 18 11.04 10.51 7.79
C SER A 18 12.33 10.65 8.59
N ILE A 19 13.39 11.20 7.97
CA ILE A 19 14.64 11.55 8.66
C ILE A 19 14.34 12.57 9.76
N LEU A 20 13.55 13.62 9.46
CA LEU A 20 13.15 14.60 10.48
C LEU A 20 12.31 13.97 11.61
N GLN A 21 11.42 13.03 11.30
CA GLN A 21 10.66 12.32 12.34
C GLN A 21 11.56 11.51 13.27
N ILE A 22 12.58 10.83 12.72
CA ILE A 22 13.62 10.14 13.50
C ILE A 22 14.39 11.15 14.35
N MET A 23 14.85 12.25 13.73
CA MET A 23 15.57 13.31 14.43
C MET A 23 14.75 13.93 15.57
N ASN A 24 13.45 14.06 15.42
CA ASN A 24 12.59 14.67 16.45
C ASN A 24 12.07 13.65 17.49
N GLY A 25 12.34 12.36 17.32
CA GLY A 25 11.83 11.28 18.18
C GLY A 25 10.32 11.09 18.07
N ASN A 26 9.73 11.42 16.93
CA ASN A 26 8.28 11.37 16.68
C ASN A 26 7.81 10.05 16.04
N ARG A 27 8.68 9.04 15.91
CA ARG A 27 8.31 7.71 15.38
C ARG A 27 8.36 6.62 16.45
N GLY A 28 7.41 5.69 16.30
CA GLY A 28 7.06 4.66 17.27
C GLY A 28 8.24 3.87 17.84
N ILE A 29 8.09 3.56 19.12
CA ILE A 29 8.98 2.76 19.98
C ILE A 29 10.37 3.38 20.16
N ASN A 30 10.47 4.33 21.11
CA ASN A 30 11.68 4.61 21.87
C ASN A 30 12.96 4.97 21.08
N GLY A 31 12.85 5.56 19.90
CA GLY A 31 14.00 6.12 19.20
C GLY A 31 14.54 7.37 19.93
N PRO A 32 15.86 7.49 20.19
CA PRO A 32 16.40 8.69 20.83
C PRO A 32 16.24 9.90 19.91
N LYS A 33 15.84 11.04 20.47
CA LYS A 33 15.82 12.33 19.74
C LYS A 33 17.23 12.65 19.23
N ILE A 34 17.37 13.37 18.14
CA ILE A 34 18.67 13.88 17.64
C ILE A 34 19.40 14.65 18.73
N ILE A 35 18.67 15.38 19.57
CA ILE A 35 19.25 16.10 20.71
C ILE A 35 19.90 15.11 21.68
N THR A 36 19.23 13.99 21.96
CA THR A 36 19.78 12.90 22.76
C THR A 36 20.98 12.25 22.08
N VAL A 37 20.93 12.01 20.76
CA VAL A 37 22.07 11.47 19.99
C VAL A 37 23.26 12.42 20.03
N LEU A 38 23.04 13.71 19.78
CA LEU A 38 24.06 14.76 19.81
C LEU A 38 24.71 14.84 21.19
N GLU A 39 23.90 14.88 22.25
CA GLU A 39 24.40 14.94 23.61
C GLU A 39 25.15 13.67 24.01
N ASP A 40 24.61 12.49 23.70
CA ASP A 40 25.21 11.20 24.06
C ASP A 40 26.53 10.98 23.33
N TRP A 41 26.59 11.30 22.03
CA TRP A 41 27.79 11.13 21.24
C TRP A 41 28.85 12.16 21.62
N ASN A 42 28.43 13.40 21.89
CA ASN A 42 29.33 14.44 22.38
C ASN A 42 29.90 14.09 23.77
N LYS A 43 29.08 13.56 24.68
CA LYS A 43 29.53 13.06 26.00
C LYS A 43 30.54 11.92 25.89
N ARG A 44 30.39 11.05 24.89
CA ARG A 44 31.31 9.92 24.64
C ARG A 44 32.58 10.32 23.87
N GLY A 45 32.71 11.59 23.47
CA GLY A 45 33.83 12.05 22.65
C GLY A 45 33.79 11.55 21.20
N ASN A 46 32.63 11.10 20.72
CA ASN A 46 32.43 10.58 19.36
C ASN A 46 32.13 11.67 18.33
N LEU A 47 32.13 12.94 18.74
CA LEU A 47 31.90 14.09 17.87
C LEU A 47 32.93 15.17 18.17
N THR A 48 33.53 15.71 17.12
CA THR A 48 34.20 17.00 17.17
C THR A 48 33.18 18.13 17.31
N LYS A 49 33.64 19.31 17.74
CA LYS A 49 32.79 20.51 17.85
C LYS A 49 32.16 20.90 16.51
N ASP A 50 32.88 20.70 15.42
CA ASP A 50 32.41 21.03 14.07
C ASP A 50 31.37 20.01 13.59
N GLU A 51 31.58 18.72 13.81
CA GLU A 51 30.59 17.68 13.48
C GLU A 51 29.28 17.87 14.25
N HIS A 52 29.37 18.19 15.55
CA HIS A 52 28.19 18.50 16.37
C HIS A 52 27.42 19.71 15.81
N ARG A 53 28.13 20.79 15.44
CA ARG A 53 27.53 21.99 14.84
C ARG A 53 26.88 21.67 13.49
N ASN A 54 27.56 20.93 12.64
CA ASN A 54 27.10 20.58 11.30
C ASN A 54 25.84 19.70 11.33
N LEU A 55 25.81 18.69 12.20
CA LEU A 55 24.63 17.83 12.35
C LEU A 55 23.41 18.61 12.86
N LYS A 56 23.60 19.52 13.82
CA LYS A 56 22.53 20.42 14.28
C LYS A 56 22.04 21.37 13.16
N ALA A 57 22.97 21.93 12.38
CA ALA A 57 22.62 22.80 11.26
C ALA A 57 21.85 22.04 10.17
N ALA A 58 22.27 20.81 9.84
CA ALA A 58 21.59 19.95 8.87
C ALA A 58 20.12 19.73 9.24
N GLY A 59 19.83 19.40 10.50
CA GLY A 59 18.44 19.25 10.97
C GLY A 59 17.61 20.53 10.84
N THR A 60 18.22 21.68 11.12
CA THR A 60 17.55 22.98 11.02
C THR A 60 17.20 23.31 9.58
N TYR A 61 18.15 23.18 8.66
CA TYR A 61 17.94 23.51 7.25
C TYR A 61 17.03 22.50 6.55
N LEU A 62 17.12 21.21 6.91
CA LEU A 62 16.21 20.19 6.40
C LEU A 62 14.77 20.45 6.85
N THR A 63 14.56 20.86 8.12
CA THR A 63 13.24 21.26 8.62
C THR A 63 12.67 22.43 7.81
N LYS A 64 13.47 23.49 7.61
CA LYS A 64 13.05 24.66 6.82
C LYS A 64 12.69 24.28 5.39
N PHE A 65 13.50 23.43 4.77
CA PHE A 65 13.24 22.94 3.42
C PHE A 65 11.92 22.15 3.36
N CYS A 66 11.74 21.14 4.22
CA CYS A 66 10.55 20.30 4.24
C CYS A 66 9.28 21.09 4.58
N GLN A 67 9.37 22.12 5.43
CA GLN A 67 8.23 22.99 5.74
C GLN A 67 7.86 23.85 4.52
N SER A 68 8.84 24.50 3.88
CA SER A 68 8.62 25.32 2.68
C SER A 68 8.09 24.49 1.50
N VAL A 69 8.75 23.37 1.21
CA VAL A 69 8.12 22.05 0.99
C VAL A 69 6.59 21.97 0.98
N TYR A 70 6.14 21.57 2.14
CA TYR A 70 4.78 21.22 2.49
C TYR A 70 3.81 22.40 2.39
N ASP A 71 4.21 23.59 2.84
CA ASP A 71 3.31 24.75 2.95
C ASP A 71 2.72 25.18 1.61
N ARG A 72 3.50 25.10 0.53
CA ARG A 72 3.04 25.44 -0.83
C ARG A 72 2.14 24.39 -1.48
N LEU A 73 2.05 23.18 -0.93
CA LEU A 73 1.26 22.12 -1.52
C LEU A 73 -0.24 22.36 -1.30
N SER A 74 -1.06 21.89 -2.23
CA SER A 74 -2.51 21.87 -2.06
C SER A 74 -2.93 20.97 -0.88
N ASP A 75 -4.09 21.25 -0.28
CA ASP A 75 -4.59 20.47 0.87
C ASP A 75 -4.77 18.98 0.53
N LYS A 76 -5.15 18.68 -0.71
CA LYS A 76 -5.27 17.31 -1.21
C LYS A 76 -3.92 16.58 -1.16
N GLU A 77 -2.84 17.26 -1.55
CA GLU A 77 -1.49 16.70 -1.56
C GLU A 77 -0.94 16.55 -0.14
N LYS A 78 -1.18 17.54 0.73
CA LYS A 78 -0.84 17.48 2.17
C LYS A 78 -1.47 16.27 2.85
N ILE A 79 -2.77 16.07 2.67
CA ILE A 79 -3.50 14.91 3.23
C ILE A 79 -2.90 13.58 2.75
N GLN A 80 -2.52 13.48 1.47
CA GLN A 80 -1.89 12.28 0.94
C GLN A 80 -0.53 12.01 1.58
N ILE A 81 0.30 13.06 1.73
CA ILE A 81 1.62 12.96 2.36
C ILE A 81 1.47 12.55 3.82
N ASP A 82 0.59 13.18 4.59
CA ASP A 82 0.39 12.86 6.01
C ASP A 82 -0.06 11.41 6.22
N LYS A 83 -1.04 10.95 5.42
CA LYS A 83 -1.51 9.56 5.46
C LYS A 83 -0.40 8.57 5.15
N ARG A 84 0.50 8.90 4.21
CA ARG A 84 1.65 8.06 3.86
C ARG A 84 2.69 8.09 4.97
N LEU A 85 3.05 9.26 5.49
CA LEU A 85 4.04 9.42 6.56
C LEU A 85 3.66 8.69 7.85
N GLN A 86 2.37 8.66 8.20
CA GLN A 86 1.84 7.90 9.34
C GLN A 86 2.02 6.38 9.18
N LYS A 87 1.97 5.87 7.95
CA LYS A 87 2.03 4.43 7.64
C LYS A 87 3.40 3.95 7.22
N PHE A 88 4.26 4.86 6.77
CA PHE A 88 5.59 4.54 6.29
C PHE A 88 6.48 4.24 7.49
N ASP A 89 7.27 3.17 7.46
CA ASP A 89 8.32 2.90 8.44
C ASP A 89 9.66 2.84 7.69
N PHE A 90 10.65 3.57 8.17
CA PHE A 90 11.97 3.64 7.54
C PHE A 90 12.90 2.84 8.42
N ARG A 91 13.20 1.61 7.98
CA ARG A 91 14.14 0.73 8.65
C ARG A 91 15.31 0.47 7.71
N LEU A 92 16.51 0.54 8.26
CA LEU A 92 17.66 -0.08 7.63
C LEU A 92 17.47 -1.60 7.76
N VAL A 93 17.26 -2.25 6.63
CA VAL A 93 17.21 -3.71 6.52
C VAL A 93 18.44 -4.15 5.76
N ASP A 94 19.06 -5.25 6.19
CA ASP A 94 20.12 -5.88 5.42
C ASP A 94 19.55 -6.56 4.16
N ASP A 95 20.43 -6.86 3.20
CA ASP A 95 20.03 -7.45 1.93
C ASP A 95 19.34 -8.80 2.14
N TYR A 96 19.79 -9.61 3.10
CA TYR A 96 19.15 -10.87 3.45
C TYR A 96 17.68 -10.71 3.86
N THR A 97 17.40 -9.75 4.75
CA THR A 97 16.04 -9.43 5.21
C THR A 97 15.20 -8.90 4.07
N LEU A 98 15.76 -8.05 3.22
CA LEU A 98 15.07 -7.53 2.04
C LEU A 98 14.68 -8.66 1.07
N GLN A 99 15.61 -9.57 0.75
CA GLN A 99 15.35 -10.73 -0.10
C GLN A 99 14.33 -11.70 0.51
N LYS A 100 14.31 -11.82 1.84
CA LYS A 100 13.28 -12.60 2.54
C LYS A 100 11.90 -11.96 2.39
N VAL A 101 11.78 -10.64 2.56
CA VAL A 101 10.52 -9.91 2.36
C VAL A 101 10.02 -10.05 0.92
N TYR A 102 10.91 -9.90 -0.08
CA TYR A 102 10.50 -10.07 -1.47
C TYR A 102 10.03 -11.50 -1.80
N ARG A 103 10.70 -12.52 -1.25
CA ARG A 103 10.24 -13.91 -1.37
C ARG A 103 8.88 -14.11 -0.73
N GLU A 104 8.71 -13.67 0.52
CA GLU A 104 7.42 -13.77 1.21
C GLU A 104 6.31 -12.98 0.50
N MET A 105 6.63 -11.84 -0.12
CA MET A 105 5.69 -11.08 -0.95
C MET A 105 5.33 -11.85 -2.22
N GLY A 106 6.30 -12.44 -2.91
CA GLY A 106 6.07 -13.30 -4.07
C GLY A 106 5.18 -14.50 -3.73
N ASP A 107 5.48 -15.18 -2.61
CA ASP A 107 4.72 -16.32 -2.11
C ASP A 107 3.31 -15.94 -1.65
N ARG A 108 3.11 -14.73 -1.13
CA ARG A 108 1.79 -14.22 -0.69
C ARG A 108 0.99 -13.55 -1.80
N MET A 109 1.62 -13.12 -2.90
CA MET A 109 0.93 -12.62 -4.10
C MET A 109 0.31 -13.72 -4.96
N VAL A 110 0.30 -14.97 -4.48
CA VAL A 110 -0.36 -16.10 -5.16
C VAL A 110 -1.88 -15.94 -5.20
N ASN A 111 -2.49 -15.34 -4.17
CA ASN A 111 -3.95 -15.19 -4.08
C ASN A 111 -4.36 -13.72 -3.91
N ALA A 112 -5.34 -13.27 -4.69
CA ALA A 112 -5.98 -11.98 -4.48
C ALA A 112 -6.96 -12.06 -3.29
N VAL A 113 -6.79 -11.19 -2.30
CA VAL A 113 -7.76 -11.05 -1.19
C VAL A 113 -8.73 -9.93 -1.55
N VAL A 114 -9.99 -10.28 -1.80
CA VAL A 114 -11.04 -9.35 -2.22
C VAL A 114 -12.17 -9.37 -1.18
N PRO A 115 -12.73 -8.22 -0.76
CA PRO A 115 -13.91 -8.20 0.10
C PRO A 115 -15.05 -9.01 -0.52
N ARG A 116 -15.78 -9.79 0.29
CA ARG A 116 -16.80 -10.72 -0.22
C ARG A 116 -17.85 -10.06 -1.13
N GLN A 117 -18.26 -8.84 -0.82
CA GLN A 117 -19.20 -8.08 -1.65
C GLN A 117 -18.66 -7.78 -3.05
N LEU A 118 -17.37 -7.46 -3.16
CA LEU A 118 -16.74 -7.17 -4.45
C LEU A 118 -16.47 -8.47 -5.22
N PHE A 119 -16.10 -9.54 -4.52
CA PHE A 119 -16.01 -10.88 -5.12
C PHE A 119 -17.33 -11.32 -5.74
N ASN A 120 -18.46 -11.17 -5.03
CA ASN A 120 -19.78 -11.52 -5.54
C ASN A 120 -20.12 -10.73 -6.83
N LYS A 121 -19.79 -9.43 -6.88
CA LYS A 121 -20.00 -8.62 -8.10
C LYS A 121 -19.17 -9.11 -9.27
N TRP A 122 -17.92 -9.53 -9.04
CA TRP A 122 -17.12 -10.16 -10.08
C TRP A 122 -17.69 -11.49 -10.54
N CYS A 123 -18.21 -12.31 -9.62
CA CYS A 123 -18.92 -13.54 -10.00
C CYS A 123 -20.11 -13.24 -10.92
N GLU A 124 -20.92 -12.22 -10.60
CA GLU A 124 -22.04 -11.79 -11.46
C GLU A 124 -21.57 -11.40 -12.87
N GLU A 125 -20.52 -10.59 -12.99
CA GLU A 125 -19.95 -10.19 -14.29
C GLU A 125 -19.38 -11.38 -15.07
N ILE A 126 -18.69 -12.31 -14.39
CA ILE A 126 -18.14 -13.52 -15.00
C ILE A 126 -19.26 -14.45 -15.48
N MET A 127 -20.32 -14.60 -14.68
CA MET A 127 -21.50 -15.39 -15.04
C MET A 127 -22.21 -14.81 -16.27
N GLU A 128 -22.33 -13.48 -16.37
CA GLU A 128 -22.89 -12.83 -17.57
C GLU A 128 -22.04 -13.09 -18.82
N CYS A 129 -20.72 -13.12 -18.69
CA CYS A 129 -19.83 -13.38 -19.82
C CYS A 129 -19.75 -14.86 -20.23
N ASN A 130 -19.90 -15.80 -19.28
CA ASN A 130 -19.53 -17.21 -19.49
C ASN A 130 -20.66 -18.23 -19.26
N CYS A 131 -21.65 -17.89 -18.43
CA CYS A 131 -22.73 -18.78 -18.04
C CYS A 131 -24.05 -18.48 -18.76
N LYS A 132 -24.20 -17.26 -19.27
CA LYS A 132 -25.30 -16.87 -20.16
C LYS A 132 -25.30 -17.72 -21.43
N ASP A 133 -26.44 -18.35 -21.69
CA ASP A 133 -26.69 -19.25 -22.82
C ASP A 133 -25.64 -20.37 -22.97
N CYS A 134 -24.98 -20.74 -21.86
CA CYS A 134 -23.89 -21.70 -21.87
C CYS A 134 -24.39 -23.13 -22.08
N THR A 135 -23.78 -23.84 -23.03
CA THR A 135 -24.11 -25.24 -23.39
C THR A 135 -23.05 -26.25 -22.94
N LYS A 136 -21.97 -25.80 -22.31
CA LYS A 136 -20.88 -26.68 -21.85
C LYS A 136 -21.34 -27.56 -20.69
N ASP A 137 -20.80 -28.77 -20.62
CA ASP A 137 -20.99 -29.68 -19.48
C ASP A 137 -20.18 -29.15 -18.27
N TRP A 138 -20.81 -29.14 -17.10
CA TRP A 138 -20.23 -28.63 -15.87
C TRP A 138 -18.96 -29.39 -15.43
N LYS A 139 -18.78 -30.66 -15.82
CA LYS A 139 -17.64 -31.50 -15.41
C LYS A 139 -16.30 -30.99 -15.92
N GLU A 140 -16.30 -30.28 -17.04
CA GLU A 140 -15.09 -29.72 -17.67
C GLU A 140 -14.97 -28.20 -17.42
N CYS A 141 -15.85 -27.63 -16.60
CA CYS A 141 -15.93 -26.19 -16.38
C CYS A 141 -15.20 -25.78 -15.10
N GLU A 142 -14.04 -25.16 -15.22
CA GLU A 142 -13.27 -24.62 -14.08
C GLU A 142 -14.09 -23.61 -13.26
N LEU A 143 -14.93 -22.80 -13.91
CA LEU A 143 -15.80 -21.84 -13.23
C LEU A 143 -16.85 -22.53 -12.36
N HIS A 144 -17.34 -23.70 -12.75
CA HIS A 144 -18.30 -24.44 -11.94
C HIS A 144 -17.67 -24.82 -10.58
N GLN A 145 -16.45 -25.35 -10.60
CA GLN A 145 -15.72 -25.71 -9.39
C GLN A 145 -15.47 -24.47 -8.51
N VAL A 146 -14.98 -23.37 -9.11
CA VAL A 146 -14.72 -22.12 -8.38
C VAL A 146 -16.00 -21.58 -7.73
N PHE A 147 -17.11 -21.57 -8.44
CA PHE A 147 -18.39 -21.09 -7.92
C PHE A 147 -18.93 -21.97 -6.78
N GLU A 148 -18.80 -23.29 -6.91
CA GLU A 148 -19.21 -24.24 -5.88
C GLU A 148 -18.40 -24.08 -4.59
N GLU A 149 -17.07 -24.14 -4.71
CA GLU A 149 -16.14 -24.03 -3.57
C GLU A 149 -16.27 -22.69 -2.84
N ASN A 150 -16.70 -21.65 -3.55
CA ASN A 150 -16.92 -20.33 -2.99
C ASN A 150 -18.37 -20.04 -2.62
N PHE A 151 -19.30 -21.00 -2.69
CA PHE A 151 -20.72 -20.81 -2.37
C PHE A 151 -21.36 -19.64 -3.13
N VAL A 152 -21.06 -19.54 -4.43
CA VAL A 152 -21.72 -18.58 -5.33
C VAL A 152 -23.15 -19.07 -5.58
N PRO A 153 -24.16 -18.19 -5.55
CA PRO A 153 -25.55 -18.58 -5.82
C PRO A 153 -25.74 -19.23 -7.18
N GLU A 154 -26.50 -20.30 -7.22
CA GLU A 154 -26.84 -21.02 -8.45
C GLU A 154 -27.86 -20.24 -9.29
N SER A 155 -27.91 -20.53 -10.59
CA SER A 155 -28.98 -20.03 -11.44
C SER A 155 -30.26 -20.78 -11.11
N THR A 156 -31.39 -20.08 -11.08
CA THR A 156 -32.71 -20.70 -10.82
C THR A 156 -33.30 -21.40 -12.04
N TRP A 157 -32.53 -21.53 -13.13
CA TRP A 157 -32.97 -22.06 -14.42
C TRP A 157 -32.92 -23.58 -14.53
N ASN A 158 -32.28 -24.26 -13.56
CA ASN A 158 -32.23 -25.72 -13.46
C ASN A 158 -31.83 -26.41 -14.78
N LYS A 159 -30.82 -25.87 -15.46
CA LYS A 159 -30.30 -26.44 -16.71
C LYS A 159 -29.60 -27.78 -16.46
N GLU A 160 -29.83 -28.75 -17.34
CA GLU A 160 -29.23 -30.10 -17.23
C GLU A 160 -27.70 -30.07 -17.39
N ASN A 161 -27.17 -29.14 -18.19
CA ASN A 161 -25.75 -29.08 -18.50
C ASN A 161 -24.90 -28.39 -17.42
N CYS A 162 -25.46 -27.43 -16.67
CA CYS A 162 -24.78 -26.73 -15.58
C CYS A 162 -25.76 -25.90 -14.75
N ARG A 163 -25.70 -26.02 -13.41
CA ARG A 163 -26.56 -25.26 -12.47
C ARG A 163 -26.33 -23.76 -12.44
N TYR A 164 -25.21 -23.27 -12.96
CA TYR A 164 -24.93 -21.84 -13.08
C TYR A 164 -25.35 -21.26 -14.44
N ALA A 165 -25.73 -22.10 -15.41
CA ALA A 165 -26.13 -21.65 -16.75
C ALA A 165 -27.56 -21.13 -16.76
N TYR A 166 -27.77 -20.00 -17.44
CA TYR A 166 -29.08 -19.36 -17.56
C TYR A 166 -29.31 -18.83 -18.97
N GLU A 167 -30.58 -18.62 -19.36
CA GLU A 167 -30.89 -18.05 -20.66
C GLU A 167 -30.99 -16.52 -20.60
N PHE A 168 -30.63 -15.88 -21.71
CA PHE A 168 -30.92 -14.46 -21.89
C PHE A 168 -32.43 -14.21 -21.98
N ILE A 169 -32.96 -13.40 -21.07
CA ILE A 169 -34.31 -12.85 -21.19
C ILE A 169 -34.21 -11.44 -21.74
N GLU A 170 -34.68 -11.24 -22.96
CA GLU A 170 -34.88 -9.90 -23.51
C GLU A 170 -36.09 -9.25 -22.84
N ILE A 171 -35.83 -8.34 -21.89
CA ILE A 171 -36.89 -7.54 -21.28
C ILE A 171 -37.30 -6.47 -22.30
N LYS A 172 -38.40 -6.72 -23.02
CA LYS A 172 -39.04 -5.69 -23.84
C LYS A 172 -39.52 -4.55 -22.92
N LYS A 173 -38.89 -3.39 -23.06
CA LYS A 173 -39.34 -2.13 -22.44
C LYS A 173 -40.56 -1.58 -23.15
#